data_AF-A0A1X4ISZ7-F1
#
_entry.id   AF-A0A1X4ISZ7-F1
#
_cell.length_a   1.000
_cell.length_b   1.000
_cell.length_c   1.000
_cell.angle_alpha   90.00
_cell.angle_beta   90.00
_cell.angle_gamma   90.00
#
_symmetry.space_group_name_H-M   'P 1'
#
loop_
_entity.id
_entity.type
_entity.pdbx_description
1 polymer ?
#
loop_
_entity_poly.entity_id
_entity_poly.type
_entity_poly.pdbx_seq_one_letter_code
_entity_poly.pdbx_strand_id
1 'polypeptide(L)'
;MTKNRRPPPERLAHKSDDDLLALALASGALTWVQLWKLDQPLARELRRRGLMNRFAPRRNSGSGRSSILNKLPDNELLAEARRMIELNGIASMRELKVRDWRLVELLQKRNLTSHLGQQYGWKTRRRTGAAAIVDDPRVLSGTQLVARALKLEPQSLSDLQREDSVLFHALRKDPTALPAFREALGLRRAPRNWSEMTDDDWLNLAREFDSAAHFKHAYQAAWTRAGEFDKRRFLIERMHSEGQWTNGLYDQDGYRCESVAELLVFNLLIKADVRFERHPSLPFPHKSRAARADAYLPEQNSYIEIWMCSERSLIGRTDSLPTWFPSYVRKRQTKLAKYAAANLAVVSLDAEIARLQDTKAFLEHVVSLLNPVCAVTWQDPQELRISSSAPALVWSIDELLVYAALHGLTQLSDFQRHPHRAIYNIVTVRELRDDLRKALDKAHGRRSAIRKADLLEISLLVAFCRNHGIVSKSGYRATFKRNELPFGAPSDVAQSYKVSWQEFLGWIRT
;
A
#
# COMPACT_ATOMS: atom_id res chain seq x y z
N MET A 1 -9.78 -40.15 -30.92
CA MET A 1 -10.95 -39.68 -30.15
C MET A 1 -12.22 -40.28 -30.76
N THR A 2 -12.70 -41.41 -30.22
CA THR A 2 -13.95 -42.05 -30.62
C THR A 2 -15.13 -41.29 -30.02
N LYS A 3 -15.99 -40.72 -30.88
CA LYS A 3 -17.26 -40.11 -30.46
C LYS A 3 -18.20 -41.20 -29.97
N ASN A 4 -18.36 -41.35 -28.66
CA ASN A 4 -19.40 -42.18 -28.07
C ASN A 4 -20.78 -41.67 -28.52
N ARG A 5 -21.40 -42.40 -29.45
CA ARG A 5 -22.80 -42.24 -29.84
C ARG A 5 -23.67 -42.52 -28.61
N ARG A 6 -24.48 -41.53 -28.21
CA ARG A 6 -25.45 -41.66 -27.11
C ARG A 6 -26.57 -42.65 -27.51
N PRO A 7 -26.99 -43.56 -26.61
CA PRO A 7 -28.03 -44.54 -26.93
C PRO A 7 -29.42 -43.87 -27.03
N PRO A 8 -30.37 -44.47 -27.77
CA PRO A 8 -31.72 -43.93 -27.92
C PRO A 8 -32.50 -44.00 -26.59
N PRO A 9 -33.48 -43.11 -26.37
CA PRO A 9 -34.28 -43.03 -25.13
C PRO A 9 -35.05 -44.31 -24.78
N GLU A 10 -35.25 -45.23 -25.73
CA GLU A 10 -35.99 -46.49 -25.55
C GLU A 10 -35.32 -47.49 -24.58
N ARG A 11 -34.00 -47.38 -24.31
CA ARG A 11 -33.30 -48.33 -23.41
C ARG A 11 -33.43 -48.05 -21.92
N LEU A 12 -33.93 -46.87 -21.53
CA LEU A 12 -34.04 -46.48 -20.12
C LEU A 12 -35.40 -46.84 -19.51
N ALA A 13 -36.44 -47.02 -20.34
CA ALA A 13 -37.80 -47.32 -19.89
C ALA A 13 -37.93 -48.71 -19.22
N HIS A 14 -37.08 -49.67 -19.59
CA HIS A 14 -37.11 -51.03 -19.02
C HIS A 14 -36.20 -51.23 -17.81
N LYS A 15 -35.42 -50.21 -17.43
CA LYS A 15 -34.52 -50.29 -16.28
C LYS A 15 -35.29 -50.11 -14.98
N SER A 16 -34.85 -50.83 -13.94
CA SER A 16 -35.37 -50.64 -12.59
C SER A 16 -35.02 -49.25 -12.07
N ASP A 17 -35.74 -48.78 -11.06
CA ASP A 17 -35.50 -47.47 -10.46
C ASP A 17 -34.10 -47.38 -9.84
N ASP A 18 -33.59 -48.48 -9.30
CA ASP A 18 -32.24 -48.55 -8.72
C ASP A 18 -31.15 -48.56 -9.81
N ASP A 19 -31.38 -49.22 -10.95
CA ASP A 19 -30.47 -49.15 -12.10
C ASP A 19 -30.37 -47.74 -12.68
N LEU A 20 -31.50 -47.03 -12.75
CA LEU A 20 -31.54 -45.65 -13.23
C LEU A 20 -30.78 -44.72 -12.28
N LEU A 21 -30.91 -44.92 -10.96
CA LEU A 21 -30.16 -44.18 -9.96
C LEU A 21 -28.67 -44.49 -10.00
N ALA A 22 -28.29 -45.76 -10.16
CA ALA A 22 -26.90 -46.18 -10.30
C ALA A 22 -26.24 -45.53 -11.54
N LEU A 23 -26.93 -45.52 -12.68
CA LEU A 23 -26.47 -44.82 -13.89
C LEU A 23 -26.31 -43.31 -13.66
N ALA A 24 -27.23 -42.71 -12.93
CA ALA A 24 -27.19 -41.28 -12.63
C ALA A 24 -26.00 -40.93 -11.73
N LEU A 25 -25.72 -41.74 -10.71
CA LEU A 25 -24.56 -41.58 -9.84
C LEU A 25 -23.25 -41.81 -10.60
N ALA A 26 -23.19 -42.82 -11.47
CA ALA A 26 -22.04 -43.13 -12.30
C ALA A 26 -21.70 -42.02 -13.31
N SER A 27 -22.65 -41.15 -13.66
CA SER A 27 -22.43 -40.01 -14.56
C SER A 27 -21.51 -38.92 -13.98
N GLY A 28 -21.25 -38.94 -12.67
CA GLY A 28 -20.48 -37.90 -11.96
C GLY A 28 -21.21 -36.56 -11.81
N ALA A 29 -22.47 -36.47 -12.24
CA ALA A 29 -23.29 -35.28 -12.07
C ALA A 29 -23.65 -35.05 -10.59
N LEU A 30 -23.38 -33.85 -10.06
CA LEU A 30 -23.60 -33.52 -8.65
C LEU A 30 -24.95 -32.83 -8.38
N THR A 31 -25.61 -32.39 -9.45
CA THR A 31 -26.91 -31.69 -9.41
C THR A 31 -27.77 -32.14 -10.57
N TRP A 32 -29.09 -32.00 -10.42
CA TRP A 32 -30.02 -32.31 -11.52
C TRP A 32 -29.74 -31.46 -12.78
N VAL A 33 -29.28 -30.22 -12.63
CA VAL A 33 -28.91 -29.33 -13.75
C VAL A 33 -27.69 -29.87 -14.48
N GLN A 34 -26.68 -30.37 -13.75
CA GLN A 34 -25.52 -31.01 -14.36
C GLN A 34 -25.90 -32.32 -15.04
N LEU A 35 -26.75 -33.15 -14.40
CA LEU A 35 -27.22 -34.38 -15.01
C LEU A 35 -28.01 -34.10 -16.29
N TRP A 36 -28.85 -33.07 -16.30
CA TRP A 36 -29.61 -32.65 -17.48
C TRP A 36 -28.70 -32.22 -18.65
N LYS A 37 -27.52 -31.66 -18.37
CA LYS A 37 -26.52 -31.27 -19.38
C LYS A 37 -25.70 -32.47 -19.86
N LEU A 38 -25.37 -33.39 -18.96
CA LEU A 38 -24.52 -34.55 -19.23
C LEU A 38 -25.29 -35.69 -19.90
N ASP A 39 -26.48 -36.02 -19.38
CA ASP A 39 -27.36 -37.09 -19.86
C ASP A 39 -28.83 -36.67 -19.72
N GLN A 40 -29.31 -35.94 -20.72
CA GLN A 40 -30.67 -35.41 -20.76
C GLN A 40 -31.75 -36.52 -20.80
N PRO A 41 -31.60 -37.63 -21.56
CA PRO A 41 -32.53 -38.76 -21.50
C PRO A 41 -32.68 -39.34 -20.09
N LEU A 42 -31.57 -39.61 -19.40
CA LEU A 42 -31.59 -40.15 -18.04
C LEU A 42 -32.23 -39.18 -17.04
N ALA A 43 -31.93 -37.88 -17.15
CA ALA A 43 -32.52 -36.86 -16.30
C ALA A 43 -34.05 -36.72 -16.52
N ARG A 44 -34.53 -36.90 -17.76
CA ARG A 44 -35.98 -36.93 -18.06
C ARG A 44 -36.66 -38.14 -17.44
N GLU A 45 -36.06 -39.32 -17.55
CA GLU A 45 -36.66 -40.55 -17.04
C GLU A 45 -36.71 -40.56 -15.50
N LEU A 46 -35.65 -40.13 -14.82
CA LEU A 46 -35.65 -39.94 -13.37
C LEU A 46 -36.70 -38.92 -12.92
N ARG A 47 -36.92 -37.85 -13.70
CA ARG A 47 -37.96 -36.86 -13.41
C ARG A 47 -39.36 -37.44 -13.62
N ARG A 48 -39.57 -38.19 -14.71
CA ARG A 48 -40.84 -38.84 -15.04
C ARG A 48 -41.26 -39.81 -13.94
N ARG A 49 -40.31 -40.54 -13.34
CA ARG A 49 -40.55 -41.50 -12.25
C ARG A 49 -40.50 -40.92 -10.83
N GLY A 50 -40.32 -39.61 -10.68
CA GLY A 50 -40.21 -38.99 -9.34
C GLY A 50 -38.93 -39.31 -8.55
N LEU A 51 -37.94 -39.94 -9.19
CA LEU A 51 -36.68 -40.38 -8.58
C LEU A 51 -35.65 -39.26 -8.43
N MET A 52 -35.92 -38.06 -8.95
CA MET A 52 -35.03 -36.90 -8.86
C MET A 52 -34.67 -36.53 -7.41
N ASN A 53 -35.59 -36.74 -6.47
CA ASN A 53 -35.33 -36.48 -5.06
C ASN A 53 -34.38 -37.52 -4.42
N ARG A 54 -34.30 -38.72 -4.98
CA ARG A 54 -33.34 -39.77 -4.57
C ARG A 54 -31.95 -39.52 -5.17
N PHE A 55 -31.89 -39.01 -6.40
CA PHE A 55 -30.62 -38.67 -7.07
C PHE A 55 -29.98 -37.36 -6.53
N ALA A 56 -30.76 -36.28 -6.41
CA ALA A 56 -30.29 -34.98 -5.94
C ALA A 56 -31.41 -34.28 -5.14
N PRO A 57 -31.52 -34.54 -3.81
CA PRO A 57 -32.60 -33.98 -3.00
C PRO A 57 -32.64 -32.45 -3.10
N ARG A 58 -33.82 -31.92 -3.49
CA ARG A 58 -34.06 -30.48 -3.70
C ARG A 58 -33.56 -29.64 -2.51
N ARG A 59 -32.92 -28.51 -2.82
CA ARG A 59 -32.48 -27.47 -1.88
C ARG A 59 -33.59 -26.54 -1.35
N ASN A 60 -34.87 -26.82 -1.60
CA ASN A 60 -35.95 -25.89 -1.22
C ASN A 60 -36.85 -26.45 -0.10
N SER A 61 -36.93 -25.66 0.97
CA SER A 61 -38.03 -25.48 1.92
C SER A 61 -38.65 -26.74 2.57
N GLY A 62 -38.26 -26.96 3.83
CA GLY A 62 -39.10 -27.46 4.94
C GLY A 62 -40.05 -28.62 4.69
N SER A 63 -39.59 -29.85 4.96
CA SER A 63 -40.30 -30.89 5.77
C SER A 63 -39.90 -32.34 5.47
N GLY A 64 -39.16 -32.64 4.40
CA GLY A 64 -38.80 -34.02 4.04
C GLY A 64 -37.55 -34.58 4.73
N ARG A 65 -36.36 -34.32 4.17
CA ARG A 65 -35.10 -34.96 4.60
C ARG A 65 -34.61 -34.51 5.98
N SER A 66 -34.74 -33.23 6.31
CA SER A 66 -34.33 -32.70 7.62
C SER A 66 -35.16 -33.27 8.78
N SER A 67 -36.45 -33.58 8.55
CA SER A 67 -37.32 -34.20 9.56
C SER A 67 -36.92 -35.65 9.81
N ILE A 68 -36.60 -36.39 8.73
CA ILE A 68 -36.13 -37.78 8.80
C ILE A 68 -34.77 -37.84 9.51
N LEU A 69 -33.78 -37.05 9.08
CA LEU A 69 -32.45 -37.04 9.70
C LEU A 69 -32.48 -36.62 11.18
N ASN A 70 -33.40 -35.71 11.56
CA ASN A 70 -33.59 -35.33 12.97
C ASN A 70 -34.17 -36.47 13.82
N LYS A 71 -34.86 -37.45 13.23
CA LYS A 71 -35.46 -38.58 13.94
C LYS A 71 -34.55 -39.82 13.97
N LEU A 72 -33.51 -39.87 13.14
CA LEU A 72 -32.56 -40.98 13.16
C LEU A 72 -31.81 -41.02 14.49
N PRO A 73 -31.62 -42.21 15.09
CA PRO A 73 -30.67 -42.39 16.18
C PRO A 73 -29.22 -42.21 15.70
N ASP A 74 -28.29 -41.96 16.62
CA ASP A 74 -26.92 -41.54 16.29
C ASP A 74 -26.13 -42.57 15.48
N ASN A 75 -26.38 -43.87 15.72
CA ASN A 75 -25.81 -44.98 14.96
C ASN A 75 -26.26 -44.99 13.49
N GLU A 76 -27.55 -44.75 13.23
CA GLU A 76 -28.12 -44.68 11.87
C GLU A 76 -27.69 -43.40 11.16
N LEU A 77 -27.58 -42.29 11.88
CA LEU A 77 -27.08 -41.02 11.35
C LEU A 77 -25.61 -41.13 10.93
N LEU A 78 -24.78 -41.82 11.72
CA LEU A 78 -23.40 -42.17 11.36
C LEU A 78 -23.34 -43.15 10.18
N ALA A 79 -24.26 -44.12 10.10
CA ALA A 79 -24.33 -45.04 8.96
C ALA A 79 -24.65 -44.33 7.65
N GLU A 80 -25.60 -43.39 7.65
CA GLU A 80 -25.93 -42.59 6.46
C GLU A 80 -24.76 -41.68 6.06
N ALA A 81 -24.03 -41.13 7.03
CA ALA A 81 -22.81 -40.36 6.76
C ALA A 81 -21.71 -41.21 6.15
N ARG A 82 -21.45 -42.42 6.68
CA ARG A 82 -20.48 -43.38 6.10
C ARG A 82 -20.85 -43.77 4.68
N ARG A 83 -22.10 -44.15 4.46
CA ARG A 83 -22.62 -44.51 3.14
C ARG A 83 -22.37 -43.41 2.12
N MET A 84 -22.60 -42.14 2.50
CA MET A 84 -22.31 -40.99 1.64
C MET A 84 -20.82 -40.78 1.36
N ILE A 85 -19.96 -41.02 2.35
CA ILE A 85 -18.51 -40.89 2.22
C ILE A 85 -17.97 -41.92 1.22
N GLU A 86 -18.37 -43.17 1.40
CA GLU A 86 -17.97 -44.30 0.54
C GLU A 86 -18.50 -44.13 -0.89
N LEU A 87 -19.79 -43.81 -1.05
CA LEU A 87 -20.42 -43.64 -2.37
C LEU A 87 -19.82 -42.50 -3.20
N ASN A 88 -19.30 -41.44 -2.55
CA ASN A 88 -18.87 -40.23 -3.24
C ASN A 88 -17.35 -40.00 -3.17
N GLY A 89 -16.59 -40.92 -2.58
CA GLY A 89 -15.14 -40.76 -2.41
C GLY A 89 -14.76 -39.48 -1.66
N ILE A 90 -15.52 -39.13 -0.61
CA ILE A 90 -15.34 -37.87 0.12
C ILE A 90 -14.06 -37.96 0.95
N ALA A 91 -13.12 -37.03 0.74
CA ALA A 91 -11.82 -37.05 1.40
C ALA A 91 -11.74 -36.15 2.63
N SER A 92 -12.80 -35.35 2.91
CA SER A 92 -12.81 -34.42 4.03
C SER A 92 -14.20 -34.05 4.55
N MET A 93 -14.29 -33.62 5.81
CA MET A 93 -15.52 -33.07 6.41
C MET A 93 -16.01 -31.81 5.67
N ARG A 94 -15.10 -31.05 5.05
CA ARG A 94 -15.44 -29.89 4.23
C ARG A 94 -16.20 -30.31 2.97
N GLU A 95 -15.73 -31.36 2.30
CA GLU A 95 -16.42 -31.94 1.15
C GLU A 95 -17.75 -32.56 1.54
N LEU A 96 -17.82 -33.28 2.68
CA LEU A 96 -19.09 -33.78 3.21
C LEU A 96 -20.10 -32.65 3.44
N LYS A 97 -19.65 -31.51 3.97
CA LYS A 97 -20.50 -30.33 4.17
C LYS A 97 -20.98 -29.71 2.86
N VAL A 98 -20.15 -29.72 1.82
CA VAL A 98 -20.55 -29.25 0.48
C VAL A 98 -21.63 -30.16 -0.11
N ARG A 99 -21.54 -31.47 0.13
CA ARG A 99 -22.49 -32.47 -0.36
C ARG A 99 -23.80 -32.49 0.42
N ASP A 100 -23.74 -32.52 1.75
CA ASP A 100 -24.91 -32.49 2.62
C ASP A 100 -24.61 -31.71 3.91
N TRP A 101 -24.76 -30.39 3.80
CA TRP A 101 -24.52 -29.48 4.92
C TRP A 101 -25.43 -29.76 6.11
N ARG A 102 -26.64 -30.30 5.89
CA ARG A 102 -27.64 -30.52 6.94
C ARG A 102 -27.32 -31.78 7.74
N LEU A 103 -26.85 -32.83 7.06
CA LEU A 103 -26.27 -33.99 7.73
C LEU A 103 -25.07 -33.59 8.59
N VAL A 104 -24.14 -32.78 8.03
CA VAL A 104 -22.98 -32.29 8.80
C VAL A 104 -23.39 -31.40 9.97
N GLU A 105 -24.38 -30.53 9.79
CA GLU A 105 -24.91 -29.70 10.88
C GLU A 105 -25.50 -30.57 12.00
N LEU A 106 -26.22 -31.64 11.66
CA LEU A 106 -26.79 -32.58 12.63
C LEU A 106 -25.71 -33.38 13.37
N LEU A 107 -24.73 -33.91 12.64
CA LEU A 107 -23.56 -34.57 13.22
C LEU A 107 -22.79 -33.63 14.15
N GLN A 108 -22.70 -32.34 13.83
CA GLN A 108 -22.07 -31.33 14.68
C GLN A 108 -22.90 -31.04 15.93
N LYS A 109 -24.21 -30.86 15.79
CA LYS A 109 -25.13 -30.62 16.92
C LYS A 109 -25.12 -31.78 17.91
N ARG A 110 -24.98 -33.01 17.42
CA ARG A 110 -24.92 -34.22 18.24
C ARG A 110 -23.50 -34.68 18.59
N ASN A 111 -22.47 -33.87 18.30
CA ASN A 111 -21.06 -34.18 18.56
C ASN A 111 -20.54 -35.49 17.93
N LEU A 112 -21.13 -35.94 16.82
CA LEU A 112 -20.76 -37.19 16.13
C LEU A 112 -19.67 -37.02 15.07
N THR A 113 -19.27 -35.77 14.76
CA THR A 113 -18.23 -35.50 13.75
C THR A 113 -16.84 -36.03 14.11
N SER A 114 -16.54 -36.21 15.40
CA SER A 114 -15.30 -36.80 15.90
C SER A 114 -15.18 -38.27 15.52
N HIS A 115 -16.28 -39.04 15.60
CA HIS A 115 -16.31 -40.45 15.21
C HIS A 115 -15.94 -40.64 13.73
N LEU A 116 -16.51 -39.81 12.85
CA LEU A 116 -16.15 -39.84 11.42
C LEU A 116 -14.71 -39.38 11.19
N GLY A 117 -14.27 -38.34 11.91
CA GLY A 117 -12.90 -37.86 11.81
C GLY A 117 -11.86 -38.91 12.22
N GLN A 118 -12.11 -39.64 13.30
CA GLN A 118 -11.25 -40.71 13.78
C GLN A 118 -11.25 -41.90 12.83
N GLN A 119 -12.41 -42.29 12.32
CA GLN A 119 -12.55 -43.44 11.41
C GLN A 119 -11.87 -43.21 10.05
N TYR A 120 -11.94 -41.99 9.51
CA TYR A 120 -11.40 -41.65 8.18
C TYR A 120 -10.10 -40.85 8.22
N GLY A 121 -9.48 -40.69 9.40
CA GLY A 121 -8.23 -39.95 9.57
C GLY A 121 -8.32 -38.45 9.23
N TRP A 122 -9.53 -37.87 9.24
CA TRP A 122 -9.70 -36.45 8.95
C TRP A 122 -9.31 -35.60 10.14
N LYS A 123 -8.56 -34.52 9.87
CA LYS A 123 -8.29 -33.47 10.87
C LYS A 123 -9.61 -32.84 11.32
N THR A 124 -10.21 -33.34 12.38
CA THR A 124 -11.34 -32.68 13.04
C THR A 124 -10.82 -31.56 13.92
N ARG A 125 -11.54 -30.43 13.96
CA ARG A 125 -11.38 -29.48 15.08
C ARG A 125 -11.70 -30.28 16.34
N ARG A 126 -10.69 -30.62 17.14
CA ARG A 126 -10.93 -31.09 18.51
C ARG A 126 -11.74 -29.99 19.18
N ARG A 127 -13.03 -30.25 19.42
CA ARG A 127 -13.65 -29.73 20.63
C ARG A 127 -12.97 -30.51 21.74
N THR A 128 -12.06 -29.86 22.46
CA THR A 128 -11.60 -30.29 23.77
C THR A 128 -12.81 -30.29 24.72
N GLY A 129 -13.65 -31.32 24.59
CA GLY A 129 -14.61 -31.71 25.59
C GLY A 129 -14.08 -33.00 26.22
N ALA A 130 -13.92 -32.99 27.54
CA ALA A 130 -13.47 -34.11 28.38
C ALA A 130 -11.96 -34.40 28.43
N ALA A 131 -11.14 -33.37 28.63
CA ALA A 131 -9.92 -33.54 29.42
C ALA A 131 -10.07 -32.65 30.66
N ALA A 132 -10.12 -33.29 31.83
CA ALA A 132 -9.97 -32.80 33.19
C ALA A 132 -10.50 -31.38 33.53
N ILE A 133 -11.34 -31.32 34.56
CA ILE A 133 -11.57 -30.11 35.36
C ILE A 133 -10.20 -29.61 35.85
N VAL A 134 -9.61 -28.65 35.13
CA VAL A 134 -8.48 -27.85 35.57
C VAL A 134 -8.80 -26.40 35.18
N ASP A 135 -9.54 -25.77 36.09
CA ASP A 135 -9.93 -24.36 36.16
C ASP A 135 -10.60 -23.77 34.91
N ASP A 136 -11.91 -23.55 34.98
CA ASP A 136 -12.68 -22.76 34.01
C ASP A 136 -12.03 -21.36 33.89
N PRO A 137 -11.55 -20.95 32.70
CA PRO A 137 -10.97 -19.63 32.51
C PRO A 137 -11.88 -18.48 32.94
N ARG A 138 -13.20 -18.69 33.01
CA ARG A 138 -14.17 -17.67 33.42
C ARG A 138 -14.12 -17.30 34.90
N VAL A 139 -13.48 -18.10 35.74
CA VAL A 139 -13.28 -17.83 37.17
C VAL A 139 -11.87 -17.32 37.50
N LEU A 140 -10.98 -17.23 36.50
CA LEU A 140 -9.64 -16.69 36.67
C LEU A 140 -9.68 -15.16 36.76
N SER A 141 -8.78 -14.58 37.57
CA SER A 141 -8.56 -13.13 37.58
C SER A 141 -7.89 -12.67 36.27
N GLY A 142 -7.96 -11.36 35.98
CA GLY A 142 -7.37 -10.81 34.76
C GLY A 142 -5.88 -11.12 34.59
N THR A 143 -5.08 -11.12 35.67
CA THR A 143 -3.66 -11.48 35.63
C THR A 143 -3.44 -12.96 35.36
N GLN A 144 -4.27 -13.84 35.93
CA GLN A 144 -4.22 -15.28 35.70
C GLN A 144 -4.64 -15.64 34.27
N LEU A 145 -5.63 -14.94 33.72
CA LEU A 145 -6.04 -15.05 32.32
C LEU A 145 -4.89 -14.73 31.35
N VAL A 146 -4.18 -13.61 31.59
CA VAL A 146 -3.03 -13.20 30.78
C VAL A 146 -1.91 -14.22 30.87
N ALA A 147 -1.51 -14.62 32.09
CA ALA A 147 -0.43 -15.58 32.29
C ALA A 147 -0.72 -16.93 31.64
N ARG A 148 -1.98 -17.41 31.75
CA ARG A 148 -2.41 -18.67 31.12
C ARG A 148 -2.40 -18.57 29.61
N ALA A 149 -2.80 -17.42 29.04
CA ALA A 149 -2.78 -17.23 27.60
C ALA A 149 -1.37 -17.09 27.04
N LEU A 150 -0.44 -16.46 27.77
CA LEU A 150 0.96 -16.36 27.36
C LEU A 150 1.69 -17.71 27.38
N LYS A 151 1.33 -18.61 28.29
CA LYS A 151 1.88 -19.98 28.34
C LYS A 151 1.56 -20.83 27.10
N LEU A 152 0.55 -20.45 26.32
CA LEU A 152 0.24 -21.09 25.04
C LEU A 152 1.14 -20.58 23.91
N GLU A 153 1.98 -19.56 24.18
CA GLU A 153 2.86 -18.89 23.23
C GLU A 153 2.15 -18.44 21.93
N PRO A 154 0.92 -17.88 21.99
CA PRO A 154 0.17 -17.54 20.80
C PRO A 154 0.78 -16.32 20.12
N GLN A 155 1.02 -16.41 18.82
CA GLN A 155 1.58 -15.32 18.01
C GLN A 155 0.53 -14.24 17.66
N SER A 156 -0.76 -14.53 17.87
CA SER A 156 -1.86 -13.60 17.61
C SER A 156 -3.12 -13.95 18.42
N LEU A 157 -4.08 -13.03 18.47
CA LEU A 157 -5.42 -13.30 19.04
C LEU A 157 -6.18 -14.40 18.27
N SER A 158 -5.91 -14.51 16.96
CA SER A 158 -6.55 -15.52 16.11
C SER A 158 -5.95 -16.91 16.36
N ASP A 159 -4.67 -16.98 16.75
CA ASP A 159 -4.02 -18.22 17.18
C ASP A 159 -4.56 -18.63 18.54
N LEU A 160 -4.64 -17.72 19.51
CA LEU A 160 -5.28 -17.99 20.80
C LEU A 160 -6.73 -18.44 20.65
N GLN A 161 -7.53 -17.81 19.77
CA GLN A 161 -8.91 -18.24 19.54
C GLN A 161 -8.99 -19.65 18.94
N ARG A 162 -7.99 -20.05 18.14
CA ARG A 162 -7.92 -21.37 17.50
C ARG A 162 -7.46 -22.45 18.48
N GLU A 163 -6.54 -22.11 19.36
CA GLU A 163 -5.94 -22.99 20.36
C GLU A 163 -6.83 -23.16 21.59
N ASP A 164 -7.34 -22.06 22.14
CA ASP A 164 -8.25 -22.05 23.28
C ASP A 164 -9.30 -20.94 23.17
N SER A 165 -10.40 -21.28 22.48
CA SER A 165 -11.53 -20.37 22.30
C SER A 165 -12.20 -19.95 23.62
N VAL A 166 -12.13 -20.77 24.68
CA VAL A 166 -12.76 -20.46 25.97
C VAL A 166 -11.94 -19.41 26.70
N LEU A 167 -10.63 -19.60 26.75
CA LEU A 167 -9.68 -18.62 27.29
C LEU A 167 -9.70 -17.31 26.50
N PHE A 168 -9.76 -17.37 25.17
CA PHE A 168 -9.93 -16.19 24.31
C PHE A 168 -11.20 -15.39 24.67
N HIS A 169 -12.33 -16.07 24.85
CA HIS A 169 -13.58 -15.41 25.21
C HIS A 169 -13.60 -14.87 26.64
N ALA A 170 -12.92 -15.54 27.58
CA ALA A 170 -12.75 -15.05 28.95
C ALA A 170 -11.87 -13.78 28.97
N LEU A 171 -10.71 -13.81 28.30
CA LEU A 171 -9.86 -12.63 28.10
C LEU A 171 -10.62 -11.47 27.46
N ARG A 172 -11.39 -11.73 26.39
CA ARG A 172 -12.12 -10.69 25.67
C ARG A 172 -13.22 -10.01 26.50
N LYS A 173 -13.79 -10.72 27.49
CA LYS A 173 -14.80 -10.17 28.40
C LYS A 173 -14.20 -9.35 29.53
N ASP A 174 -12.94 -9.58 29.88
CA ASP A 174 -12.23 -8.81 30.89
C ASP A 174 -11.59 -7.55 30.26
N PRO A 175 -12.05 -6.34 30.65
CA PRO A 175 -11.60 -5.08 30.06
C PRO A 175 -10.15 -4.74 30.39
N THR A 176 -9.56 -5.36 31.41
CA THR A 176 -8.17 -5.13 31.85
C THR A 176 -7.21 -6.19 31.31
N ALA A 177 -7.66 -7.44 31.24
CA ALA A 177 -6.82 -8.56 30.83
C ALA A 177 -6.53 -8.59 29.32
N LEU A 178 -7.52 -8.28 28.46
CA LEU A 178 -7.29 -8.25 27.01
C LEU A 178 -6.25 -7.19 26.59
N PRO A 179 -6.29 -5.94 27.10
CA PRO A 179 -5.22 -4.97 26.85
C PRO A 179 -3.85 -5.45 27.34
N ALA A 180 -3.74 -5.94 28.58
CA ALA A 180 -2.49 -6.42 29.15
C ALA A 180 -1.90 -7.60 28.35
N PHE A 181 -2.73 -8.53 27.91
CA PHE A 181 -2.33 -9.64 27.03
C PHE A 181 -1.83 -9.16 25.67
N ARG A 182 -2.53 -8.19 25.06
CA ARG A 182 -2.11 -7.60 23.77
C ARG A 182 -0.81 -6.82 23.89
N GLU A 183 -0.57 -6.17 25.01
CA GLU A 183 0.67 -5.46 25.31
C GLU A 183 1.83 -6.44 25.51
N ALA A 184 1.63 -7.50 26.29
CA ALA A 184 2.64 -8.56 26.50
C ALA A 184 3.04 -9.29 25.21
N LEU A 185 2.15 -9.38 24.23
CA LEU A 185 2.44 -9.92 22.90
C LEU A 185 2.89 -8.86 21.87
N GLY A 186 2.98 -7.58 22.24
CA GLY A 186 3.32 -6.48 21.31
C GLY A 186 2.25 -6.17 20.25
N LEU A 187 1.05 -6.77 20.35
CA LEU A 187 -0.04 -6.65 19.36
C LEU A 187 -0.76 -5.30 19.42
N ARG A 188 -0.68 -4.60 20.55
CA ARG A 188 -1.23 -3.25 20.73
C ARG A 188 -0.29 -2.43 21.60
N ARG A 189 -0.06 -1.16 21.21
CA ARG A 189 0.58 -0.19 22.10
C ARG A 189 -0.30 0.02 23.34
N ALA A 190 0.34 0.14 24.50
CA ALA A 190 -0.33 0.37 25.78
C ALA A 190 -1.40 1.47 25.67
N PRO A 191 -2.56 1.33 26.32
CA PRO A 191 -3.53 2.42 26.43
C PRO A 191 -2.82 3.66 27.00
N ARG A 192 -2.82 4.77 26.26
CA ARG A 192 -2.26 6.04 26.73
C ARG A 192 -3.36 6.94 27.28
N ASN A 193 -3.07 7.63 28.37
CA ASN A 193 -3.91 8.69 28.88
C ASN A 193 -3.61 10.00 28.14
N TRP A 194 -4.30 10.24 27.03
CA TRP A 194 -4.00 11.35 26.12
C TRP A 194 -4.11 12.73 26.76
N SER A 195 -4.96 12.88 27.78
CA SER A 195 -5.14 14.14 28.52
C SER A 195 -3.98 14.46 29.46
N GLU A 196 -3.15 13.48 29.79
CA GLU A 196 -1.98 13.64 30.67
C GLU A 196 -0.67 13.71 29.88
N MET A 197 -0.72 13.53 28.55
CA MET A 197 0.47 13.62 27.71
C MET A 197 0.97 15.06 27.61
N THR A 198 2.23 15.25 27.96
CA THR A 198 2.97 16.50 27.75
C THR A 198 3.31 16.69 26.27
N ASP A 199 3.79 17.87 25.90
CA ASP A 199 4.28 18.14 24.54
C ASP A 199 5.45 17.23 24.16
N ASP A 200 6.34 16.94 25.11
CA ASP A 200 7.45 16.00 24.90
C ASP A 200 6.97 14.57 24.69
N ASP A 201 5.90 14.13 25.38
CA ASP A 201 5.30 12.81 25.15
C ASP A 201 4.69 12.69 23.74
N TRP A 202 4.07 13.77 23.26
CA TRP A 202 3.55 13.85 21.90
C TRP A 202 4.67 13.83 20.87
N LEU A 203 5.75 14.58 21.08
CA LEU A 203 6.91 14.59 20.19
C LEU A 203 7.59 13.21 20.16
N ASN A 204 7.84 12.60 21.32
CA ASN A 204 8.43 11.27 21.40
C ASN A 204 7.59 10.23 20.67
N LEU A 205 6.26 10.31 20.78
CA LEU A 205 5.35 9.46 20.01
C LEU A 205 5.44 9.74 18.51
N ALA A 206 5.51 11.00 18.10
CA ALA A 206 5.60 11.41 16.71
C ALA A 206 6.91 10.97 16.03
N ARG A 207 8.03 10.94 16.77
CA ARG A 207 9.36 10.49 16.32
C ARG A 207 9.42 9.01 15.91
N GLU A 208 8.43 8.23 16.32
CA GLU A 208 8.31 6.84 15.89
C GLU A 208 7.82 6.68 14.43
N PHE A 209 7.55 7.80 13.73
CA PHE A 209 7.02 7.84 12.37
C PHE A 209 7.84 8.80 11.50
N ASP A 210 8.01 8.47 10.22
CA ASP A 210 8.86 9.23 9.29
C ASP A 210 8.14 10.41 8.61
N SER A 211 6.82 10.53 8.77
CA SER A 211 6.04 11.65 8.24
C SER A 211 4.69 11.79 8.93
N ALA A 212 4.08 12.97 8.81
CA ALA A 212 2.70 13.20 9.27
C ALA A 212 1.68 12.24 8.61
N ALA A 213 1.89 11.89 7.34
CA ALA A 213 1.05 10.92 6.65
C ALA A 213 1.25 9.50 7.22
N HIS A 214 2.50 9.10 7.47
CA HIS A 214 2.81 7.82 8.13
C HIS A 214 2.13 7.78 9.51
N PHE A 215 2.29 8.83 10.33
CA PHE A 215 1.65 8.90 11.64
C PHE A 215 0.12 8.82 11.58
N LYS A 216 -0.50 9.60 10.67
CA LYS A 216 -1.96 9.60 10.45
C LYS A 216 -2.49 8.21 10.07
N HIS A 217 -1.79 7.49 9.20
CA HIS A 217 -2.26 6.22 8.65
C HIS A 217 -1.89 5.03 9.53
N ALA A 218 -0.69 5.00 10.11
CA ALA A 218 -0.23 3.91 10.96
C ALA A 218 -0.75 4.00 12.40
N TYR A 219 -1.07 5.20 12.89
CA TYR A 219 -1.61 5.39 14.24
C TYR A 219 -2.76 6.39 14.28
N GLN A 220 -3.81 6.08 13.51
CA GLN A 220 -5.00 6.92 13.36
C GLN A 220 -5.64 7.36 14.69
N ALA A 221 -5.64 6.51 15.73
CA ALA A 221 -6.16 6.88 17.04
C ALA A 221 -5.37 8.03 17.69
N ALA A 222 -4.03 7.95 17.68
CA ALA A 222 -3.17 9.03 18.18
C ALA A 222 -3.33 10.30 17.34
N TRP A 223 -3.41 10.18 16.01
CA TRP A 223 -3.65 11.31 15.12
C TRP A 223 -5.00 12.00 15.40
N THR A 224 -6.06 11.23 15.64
CA THR A 224 -7.38 11.77 16.01
C THR A 224 -7.29 12.54 17.31
N ARG A 225 -6.73 11.94 18.38
CA ARG A 225 -6.56 12.59 19.69
C ARG A 225 -5.65 13.82 19.63
N ALA A 226 -4.56 13.78 18.88
CA ALA A 226 -3.70 14.95 18.65
C ALA A 226 -4.50 16.14 18.06
N GLY A 227 -5.57 15.89 17.31
CA GLY A 227 -6.46 16.95 16.82
C GLY A 227 -7.40 17.49 17.89
N GLU A 228 -7.93 16.61 18.75
CA GLU A 228 -8.81 17.00 19.86
C GLU A 228 -8.08 17.81 20.94
N PHE A 229 -6.77 17.55 21.13
CA PHE A 229 -5.90 18.31 22.05
C PHE A 229 -5.11 19.44 21.37
N ASP A 230 -5.43 19.79 20.11
CA ASP A 230 -4.76 20.82 19.31
C ASP A 230 -3.23 20.68 19.17
N LYS A 231 -2.73 19.45 19.22
CA LYS A 231 -1.30 19.11 19.08
C LYS A 231 -0.87 18.87 17.64
N ARG A 232 -1.79 18.68 16.69
CA ARG A 232 -1.42 18.34 15.29
C ARG A 232 -0.50 19.38 14.66
N ARG A 233 -0.87 20.66 14.75
CA ARG A 233 -0.11 21.74 14.13
C ARG A 233 1.28 21.85 14.76
N PHE A 234 1.33 21.84 16.09
CA PHE A 234 2.56 21.80 16.87
C PHE A 234 3.48 20.64 16.45
N LEU A 235 2.95 19.41 16.38
CA LEU A 235 3.70 18.23 15.97
C LEU A 235 4.22 18.35 14.53
N ILE A 236 3.39 18.80 13.59
CA ILE A 236 3.80 18.98 12.20
C ILE A 236 4.94 19.99 12.12
N GLU A 237 4.77 21.19 12.68
CA GLU A 237 5.77 22.26 12.64
C GLU A 237 7.08 21.85 13.34
N ARG A 238 6.98 21.22 14.51
CA ARG A 238 8.15 20.79 15.27
C ARG A 238 8.88 19.63 14.61
N MET A 239 8.18 18.62 14.12
CA MET A 239 8.80 17.46 13.48
C MET A 239 9.39 17.82 12.12
N HIS A 240 8.81 18.77 11.38
CA HIS A 240 9.43 19.29 10.16
C HIS A 240 10.65 20.17 10.44
N SER A 241 10.60 21.04 11.46
CA SER A 241 11.75 21.89 11.81
C SER A 241 12.92 21.09 12.39
N GLU A 242 12.65 20.02 13.16
CA GLU A 242 13.66 19.03 13.58
C GLU A 242 14.05 18.07 12.44
N GLY A 243 13.37 18.16 11.29
CA GLY A 243 13.59 17.32 10.11
C GLY A 243 13.30 15.83 10.30
N GLN A 244 12.60 15.50 11.37
CA GLN A 244 12.14 14.17 11.72
C GLN A 244 10.97 13.72 10.83
N TRP A 245 10.11 14.66 10.41
CA TRP A 245 9.06 14.41 9.42
C TRP A 245 9.38 15.10 8.10
N THR A 246 9.14 14.41 6.98
CA THR A 246 9.34 14.98 5.65
C THR A 246 8.01 15.41 5.02
N ASN A 247 7.97 16.58 4.35
CA ASN A 247 6.83 17.06 3.54
C ASN A 247 6.66 16.29 2.20
N GLY A 248 7.58 15.37 1.93
CA GLY A 248 7.64 14.51 0.77
C GLY A 248 8.98 13.78 0.79
N LEU A 249 9.04 12.62 0.15
CA LEU A 249 10.29 11.88 -0.02
C LEU A 249 10.98 12.43 -1.27
N TYR A 250 12.18 12.99 -1.11
CA TYR A 250 12.94 13.52 -2.23
C TYR A 250 14.31 12.87 -2.26
N ASP A 251 14.74 12.42 -3.44
CA ASP A 251 16.06 11.83 -3.63
C ASP A 251 17.18 12.89 -3.69
N GLN A 252 18.43 12.43 -3.82
CA GLN A 252 19.65 13.24 -3.96
C GLN A 252 19.63 14.15 -5.19
N ASP A 253 18.79 13.83 -6.18
CA ASP A 253 18.54 14.69 -7.34
C ASP A 253 17.33 15.61 -7.17
N GLY A 254 16.75 15.69 -5.96
CA GLY A 254 15.59 16.52 -5.65
C GLY A 254 14.29 16.08 -6.34
N TYR A 255 14.22 14.86 -6.87
CA TYR A 255 12.98 14.30 -7.42
C TYR A 255 12.14 13.69 -6.31
N ARG A 256 10.82 13.95 -6.40
CA ARG A 256 9.86 13.35 -5.48
C ARG A 256 9.77 11.85 -5.76
N CYS A 257 9.99 11.05 -4.74
CA CYS A 257 9.78 9.61 -4.72
C CYS A 257 8.35 9.29 -4.25
N GLU A 258 7.74 8.23 -4.77
CA GLU A 258 6.44 7.73 -4.31
C GLU A 258 6.54 6.90 -3.02
N SER A 259 7.74 6.40 -2.69
CA SER A 259 7.99 5.59 -1.48
C SER A 259 9.41 5.70 -0.92
N VAL A 260 9.62 5.24 0.33
CA VAL A 260 10.96 5.19 0.94
C VAL A 260 11.84 4.15 0.24
N ALA A 261 11.25 3.05 -0.23
CA ALA A 261 11.97 2.05 -0.99
C ALA A 261 12.54 2.63 -2.30
N GLU A 262 11.72 3.42 -3.00
CA GLU A 262 12.14 4.14 -4.20
C GLU A 262 13.26 5.16 -3.90
N LEU A 263 13.10 5.95 -2.84
CA LEU A 263 14.13 6.88 -2.37
C LEU A 263 15.49 6.20 -2.17
N LEU A 264 15.48 5.05 -1.47
CA LEU A 264 16.69 4.28 -1.18
C LEU A 264 17.34 3.73 -2.47
N VAL A 265 16.53 3.17 -3.37
CA VAL A 265 17.02 2.63 -4.64
C VAL A 265 17.62 3.73 -5.52
N PHE A 266 16.93 4.86 -5.65
CA PHE A 266 17.41 5.97 -6.49
C PHE A 266 18.66 6.61 -5.91
N ASN A 267 18.72 6.85 -4.61
CA ASN A 267 19.93 7.37 -3.97
C ASN A 267 21.12 6.41 -4.09
N LEU A 268 20.85 5.10 -4.07
CA LEU A 268 21.89 4.11 -4.30
C LEU A 268 22.44 4.19 -5.73
N LEU A 269 21.56 4.31 -6.73
CA LEU A 269 21.95 4.47 -8.14
C LEU A 269 22.74 5.79 -8.35
N ILE A 270 22.30 6.89 -7.74
CA ILE A 270 22.98 8.19 -7.78
C ILE A 270 24.39 8.08 -7.17
N LYS A 271 24.52 7.46 -5.99
CA LYS A 271 25.81 7.27 -5.32
C LYS A 271 26.76 6.39 -6.11
N ALA A 272 26.23 5.44 -6.87
CA ALA A 272 27.01 4.58 -7.75
C ALA A 272 27.29 5.22 -9.12
N ASP A 273 26.91 6.48 -9.35
CA ASP A 273 27.03 7.19 -10.63
C ASP A 273 26.38 6.43 -11.80
N VAL A 274 25.31 5.69 -11.53
CA VAL A 274 24.56 4.93 -12.53
C VAL A 274 23.53 5.85 -13.18
N ARG A 275 23.56 5.96 -14.51
CA ARG A 275 22.55 6.73 -15.24
C ARG A 275 21.21 5.98 -15.30
N PHE A 276 20.12 6.65 -14.95
CA PHE A 276 18.77 6.08 -15.01
C PHE A 276 17.68 7.09 -15.37
N GLU A 277 16.56 6.58 -15.87
CA GLU A 277 15.34 7.33 -16.14
C GLU A 277 14.25 6.94 -15.14
N ARG A 278 13.59 7.93 -14.53
CA ARG A 278 12.50 7.71 -13.55
C ARG A 278 11.15 7.60 -14.24
N HIS A 279 10.36 6.62 -13.84
CA HIS A 279 9.02 6.33 -14.34
C HIS A 279 8.83 6.40 -15.87
N PRO A 280 9.67 5.73 -16.66
CA PRO A 280 9.56 5.72 -18.11
C PRO A 280 8.30 4.98 -18.55
N SER A 281 7.72 5.41 -19.67
CA SER A 281 6.62 4.68 -20.29
C SER A 281 7.12 3.34 -20.85
N LEU A 282 6.35 2.29 -20.63
CA LEU A 282 6.62 0.95 -21.14
C LEU A 282 6.14 0.84 -22.59
N PRO A 283 6.86 0.08 -23.44
CA PRO A 283 6.58 0.02 -24.88
C PRO A 283 5.35 -0.81 -25.25
N PHE A 284 4.65 -1.41 -24.28
CA PHE A 284 3.42 -2.16 -24.53
C PHE A 284 2.15 -1.28 -24.39
N PRO A 285 1.14 -1.46 -25.27
CA PRO A 285 -0.04 -0.60 -25.31
C PRO A 285 -0.91 -0.73 -24.06
N HIS A 286 -1.09 0.36 -23.30
CA HIS A 286 -2.01 0.39 -22.15
C HIS A 286 -2.56 1.80 -21.85
N LYS A 287 -3.77 1.87 -21.26
CA LYS A 287 -4.51 3.11 -20.97
C LYS A 287 -4.36 3.64 -19.51
N SER A 288 -3.43 3.16 -18.69
CA SER A 288 -3.36 3.54 -17.25
C SER A 288 -1.94 3.51 -16.67
N ARG A 289 -1.75 3.95 -15.41
CA ARG A 289 -0.47 3.92 -14.64
C ARG A 289 0.29 2.58 -14.65
N ALA A 290 -0.36 1.47 -15.03
CA ALA A 290 0.31 0.20 -15.33
C ALA A 290 1.24 0.25 -16.57
N ALA A 291 1.33 1.40 -17.24
CA ALA A 291 2.15 1.68 -18.41
C ALA A 291 3.53 2.28 -18.08
N ARG A 292 3.96 2.33 -16.82
CA ARG A 292 5.28 2.85 -16.45
C ARG A 292 6.05 1.88 -15.57
N ALA A 293 7.37 1.83 -15.72
CA ALA A 293 8.27 1.21 -14.75
C ALA A 293 8.54 2.18 -13.58
N ASP A 294 9.32 1.78 -12.58
CA ASP A 294 9.81 2.72 -11.56
C ASP A 294 11.11 3.39 -12.03
N ALA A 295 12.00 2.63 -12.66
CA ALA A 295 13.13 3.18 -13.38
C ALA A 295 13.51 2.36 -14.62
N TYR A 296 14.36 2.95 -15.47
CA TYR A 296 15.05 2.30 -16.58
C TYR A 296 16.51 2.67 -16.56
N LEU A 297 17.37 1.67 -16.76
CA LEU A 297 18.82 1.78 -16.87
C LEU A 297 19.19 1.73 -18.35
N PRO A 298 19.45 2.87 -19.02
CA PRO A 298 19.63 2.90 -20.47
C PRO A 298 20.86 2.13 -20.96
N GLU A 299 21.95 2.14 -20.18
CA GLU A 299 23.20 1.46 -20.53
C GLU A 299 23.07 -0.06 -20.44
N GLN A 300 22.29 -0.54 -19.48
CA GLN A 300 22.03 -1.96 -19.24
C GLN A 300 20.77 -2.47 -19.95
N ASN A 301 20.06 -1.59 -20.66
CA ASN A 301 18.76 -1.86 -21.29
C ASN A 301 17.79 -2.64 -20.36
N SER A 302 17.72 -2.22 -19.11
CA SER A 302 17.03 -2.96 -18.04
C SER A 302 16.07 -2.06 -17.29
N TYR A 303 14.85 -2.53 -17.07
CA TYR A 303 13.85 -1.84 -16.25
C TYR A 303 13.99 -2.23 -14.77
N ILE A 304 13.55 -1.35 -13.87
CA ILE A 304 13.46 -1.61 -12.44
C ILE A 304 11.99 -1.49 -12.02
N GLU A 305 11.52 -2.47 -11.26
CA GLU A 305 10.20 -2.49 -10.63
C GLU A 305 10.36 -2.69 -9.12
N ILE A 306 9.82 -1.76 -8.34
CA ILE A 306 9.86 -1.73 -6.89
C ILE A 306 8.47 -2.12 -6.38
N TRP A 307 8.32 -3.38 -5.98
CA TRP A 307 7.04 -3.95 -5.58
C TRP A 307 6.76 -3.73 -4.09
N MET A 308 5.71 -2.97 -3.80
CA MET A 308 5.16 -2.76 -2.46
C MET A 308 3.72 -3.28 -2.37
N CYS A 309 3.41 -4.12 -1.37
CA CYS A 309 2.04 -4.63 -1.17
C CYS A 309 1.11 -3.52 -0.67
N SER A 310 0.32 -2.90 -1.55
CA SER A 310 -0.79 -2.04 -1.12
C SER A 310 -1.87 -1.95 -2.20
N GLU A 311 -3.09 -2.41 -1.88
CA GLU A 311 -4.28 -1.96 -2.63
C GLU A 311 -5.02 -0.81 -1.94
N ARG A 312 -4.68 -0.52 -0.69
CA ARG A 312 -5.15 0.59 0.14
C ARG A 312 -4.29 0.61 1.40
N SER A 313 -4.04 1.79 1.94
CA SER A 313 -3.64 2.05 3.32
C SER A 313 -4.68 1.57 4.37
N LEU A 314 -5.35 0.44 4.13
CA LEU A 314 -6.45 -0.11 4.93
C LEU A 314 -6.32 -1.64 4.96
N ILE A 315 -5.66 -2.16 5.99
CA ILE A 315 -6.23 -3.10 6.96
C ILE A 315 -5.27 -3.03 8.14
N GLY A 316 -5.80 -2.59 9.30
CA GLY A 316 -5.02 -2.49 10.52
C GLY A 316 -4.37 -3.83 10.87
N ARG A 317 -3.20 -3.74 11.51
CA ARG A 317 -2.40 -4.83 12.10
C ARG A 317 -3.26 -6.07 12.38
N THR A 318 -3.21 -7.01 11.46
CA THR A 318 -3.51 -8.41 11.72
C THR A 318 -2.18 -9.14 11.59
N ASP A 319 -1.80 -9.84 12.64
CA ASP A 319 -0.48 -10.45 12.89
C ASP A 319 -0.12 -11.60 11.93
N SER A 320 -0.86 -11.76 10.84
CA SER A 320 -0.36 -12.50 9.69
C SER A 320 0.64 -11.60 8.96
N LEU A 321 1.84 -12.13 8.68
CA LEU A 321 2.69 -11.67 7.56
C LEU A 321 1.76 -11.23 6.40
N PRO A 322 2.04 -10.13 5.68
CA PRO A 322 1.21 -9.70 4.57
C PRO A 322 1.02 -10.90 3.67
N THR A 323 -0.17 -11.48 3.70
CA THR A 323 -0.57 -12.38 2.62
C THR A 323 -0.66 -11.44 1.45
N TRP A 324 0.34 -11.50 0.57
CA TRP A 324 0.39 -10.67 -0.62
C TRP A 324 -1.01 -10.62 -1.20
N PHE A 325 -1.61 -9.42 -1.26
CA PHE A 325 -3.00 -9.30 -1.67
C PHE A 325 -3.17 -10.04 -3.00
N PRO A 326 -4.06 -11.03 -3.13
CA PRO A 326 -4.11 -11.87 -4.33
C PRO A 326 -4.28 -11.06 -5.62
N SER A 327 -4.94 -9.91 -5.53
CA SER A 327 -5.05 -8.90 -6.59
C SER A 327 -3.71 -8.25 -6.95
N TYR A 328 -2.87 -7.92 -5.98
CA TYR A 328 -1.51 -7.39 -6.19
C TYR A 328 -0.58 -8.45 -6.81
N VAL A 329 -0.59 -9.68 -6.28
CA VAL A 329 0.16 -10.80 -6.85
C VAL A 329 -0.20 -10.97 -8.33
N ARG A 330 -1.50 -10.95 -8.64
CA ARG A 330 -1.99 -11.02 -10.01
C ARG A 330 -1.51 -9.84 -10.86
N LYS A 331 -1.51 -8.61 -10.35
CA LYS A 331 -0.97 -7.42 -11.05
C LYS A 331 0.52 -7.57 -11.35
N ARG A 332 1.32 -7.96 -10.37
CA ARG A 332 2.77 -8.23 -10.52
C ARG A 332 3.02 -9.31 -11.56
N GLN A 333 2.40 -10.48 -11.41
CA GLN A 333 2.51 -11.59 -12.37
C GLN A 333 2.12 -11.16 -13.78
N THR A 334 1.04 -10.39 -13.92
CA THR A 334 0.60 -9.87 -15.23
C THR A 334 1.64 -8.93 -15.84
N LYS A 335 2.23 -8.03 -15.06
CA LYS A 335 3.26 -7.09 -15.57
C LYS A 335 4.55 -7.81 -15.92
N LEU A 336 5.03 -8.73 -15.07
CA LEU A 336 6.21 -9.55 -15.33
C LEU A 336 6.03 -10.44 -16.57
N ALA A 337 4.84 -11.02 -16.77
CA ALA A 337 4.54 -11.77 -17.99
C ALA A 337 4.60 -10.89 -19.25
N LYS A 338 4.24 -9.60 -19.16
CA LYS A 338 4.39 -8.64 -20.27
C LYS A 338 5.85 -8.32 -20.56
N TYR A 339 6.68 -8.12 -19.53
CA TYR A 339 8.13 -7.96 -19.71
C TYR A 339 8.73 -9.18 -20.43
N ALA A 340 8.40 -10.39 -19.97
CA ALA A 340 8.85 -11.63 -20.59
C ALA A 340 8.37 -11.77 -22.05
N ALA A 341 7.09 -11.51 -22.32
CA ALA A 341 6.53 -11.57 -23.66
C ALA A 341 7.14 -10.54 -24.64
N ALA A 342 7.58 -9.39 -24.11
CA ALA A 342 8.24 -8.34 -24.88
C ALA A 342 9.77 -8.49 -24.95
N ASN A 343 10.34 -9.55 -24.36
CA ASN A 343 11.78 -9.78 -24.24
C ASN A 343 12.54 -8.58 -23.61
N LEU A 344 11.95 -7.97 -22.59
CA LEU A 344 12.53 -6.83 -21.87
C LEU A 344 13.11 -7.29 -20.54
N ALA A 345 14.35 -6.89 -20.25
CA ALA A 345 15.01 -7.18 -18.98
C ALA A 345 14.37 -6.35 -17.86
N VAL A 346 14.13 -6.99 -16.70
CA VAL A 346 13.55 -6.33 -15.53
C VAL A 346 14.20 -6.82 -14.24
N VAL A 347 14.65 -5.89 -13.40
CA VAL A 347 15.07 -6.14 -12.03
C VAL A 347 13.87 -5.93 -11.12
N SER A 348 13.43 -6.99 -10.46
CA SER A 348 12.26 -6.99 -9.59
C SER A 348 12.69 -6.87 -8.13
N LEU A 349 12.47 -5.72 -7.51
CA LEU A 349 12.84 -5.42 -6.12
C LEU A 349 11.62 -5.55 -5.19
N ASP A 350 11.76 -6.24 -4.07
CA ASP A 350 10.69 -6.47 -3.10
C ASP A 350 10.77 -5.49 -1.92
N ALA A 351 10.10 -4.35 -2.04
CA ALA A 351 10.05 -3.31 -0.99
C ALA A 351 9.42 -3.81 0.32
N GLU A 352 8.64 -4.88 0.27
CA GLU A 352 8.01 -5.48 1.46
C GLU A 352 9.04 -6.03 2.46
N ILE A 353 10.25 -6.37 2.00
CA ILE A 353 11.36 -6.80 2.88
C ILE A 353 11.65 -5.73 3.94
N ALA A 354 11.60 -4.44 3.55
CA ALA A 354 11.84 -3.33 4.46
C ALA A 354 10.84 -3.29 5.62
N ARG A 355 9.61 -3.75 5.38
CA ARG A 355 8.53 -3.78 6.37
C ARG A 355 8.52 -5.07 7.19
N LEU A 356 8.91 -6.19 6.59
CA LEU A 356 8.88 -7.51 7.22
C LEU A 356 10.10 -7.80 8.08
N GLN A 357 11.24 -7.24 7.70
CA GLN A 357 12.51 -7.43 8.37
C GLN A 357 12.99 -6.05 8.84
N ASP A 358 13.75 -5.35 8.01
CA ASP A 358 14.17 -3.98 8.24
C ASP A 358 14.73 -3.35 6.94
N THR A 359 15.11 -2.06 7.02
CA THR A 359 15.71 -1.33 5.89
C THR A 359 17.04 -1.92 5.44
N LYS A 360 17.84 -2.48 6.35
CA LYS A 360 19.14 -3.06 6.02
C LYS A 360 18.97 -4.30 5.14
N ALA A 361 18.08 -5.20 5.54
CA ALA A 361 17.74 -6.41 4.77
C ALA A 361 17.17 -6.06 3.39
N PHE A 362 16.37 -4.99 3.29
CA PHE A 362 15.92 -4.49 1.98
C PHE A 362 17.07 -4.00 1.11
N LEU A 363 18.02 -3.22 1.65
CA LEU A 363 19.18 -2.76 0.89
C LEU A 363 20.10 -3.90 0.48
N GLU A 364 20.31 -4.90 1.34
CA GLU A 364 21.04 -6.13 0.98
C GLU A 364 20.37 -6.84 -0.20
N HIS A 365 19.04 -6.95 -0.19
CA HIS A 365 18.28 -7.49 -1.32
C HIS A 365 18.46 -6.64 -2.60
N VAL A 366 18.35 -5.31 -2.49
CA VAL A 366 18.55 -4.40 -3.63
C VAL A 366 19.96 -4.56 -4.22
N VAL A 367 20.99 -4.54 -3.39
CA VAL A 367 22.39 -4.71 -3.81
C VAL A 367 22.59 -6.08 -4.45
N SER A 368 22.04 -7.15 -3.88
CA SER A 368 22.19 -8.50 -4.44
C SER A 368 21.64 -8.64 -5.87
N LEU A 369 20.60 -7.86 -6.20
CA LEU A 369 19.94 -7.90 -7.50
C LEU A 369 20.50 -6.88 -8.50
N LEU A 370 20.91 -5.70 -8.03
CA LEU A 370 21.44 -4.64 -8.88
C LEU A 370 22.95 -4.73 -9.10
N ASN A 371 23.73 -5.28 -8.17
CA ASN A 371 25.19 -5.39 -8.31
C ASN A 371 25.60 -6.14 -9.59
N PRO A 372 24.98 -7.28 -9.98
CA PRO A 372 25.32 -7.96 -11.23
C PRO A 372 24.93 -7.17 -12.49
N VAL A 373 24.06 -6.16 -12.37
CA VAL A 373 23.52 -5.39 -13.50
C VAL A 373 24.30 -4.09 -13.70
N CYS A 374 24.48 -3.31 -12.63
CA CYS A 374 25.08 -1.98 -12.68
C CYS A 374 26.10 -1.71 -11.56
N ALA A 375 26.72 -2.76 -11.01
CA ALA A 375 27.85 -2.68 -10.06
C ALA A 375 27.62 -1.83 -8.80
N VAL A 376 26.37 -1.68 -8.35
CA VAL A 376 26.07 -0.98 -7.08
C VAL A 376 26.63 -1.74 -5.88
N THR A 377 27.17 -1.02 -4.90
CA THR A 377 27.69 -1.60 -3.65
C THR A 377 26.81 -1.24 -2.47
N TRP A 378 26.94 -1.98 -1.36
CA TRP A 378 26.25 -1.63 -0.13
C TRP A 378 26.64 -0.24 0.36
N GLN A 379 25.64 0.49 0.88
CA GLN A 379 25.77 1.82 1.47
C GLN A 379 24.94 1.86 2.75
N ASP A 380 25.36 2.69 3.71
CA ASP A 380 24.61 2.85 4.95
C ASP A 380 23.21 3.45 4.64
N PRO A 381 22.12 2.85 5.14
CA PRO A 381 20.78 3.40 4.97
C PRO A 381 20.65 4.87 5.38
N GLN A 382 21.40 5.34 6.38
CA GLN A 382 21.40 6.74 6.81
C GLN A 382 22.05 7.66 5.77
N GLU A 383 23.09 7.21 5.09
CA GLU A 383 23.75 7.97 4.01
C GLU A 383 22.89 8.04 2.74
N LEU A 384 22.03 7.03 2.53
CA LEU A 384 21.05 6.99 1.45
C LEU A 384 19.74 7.70 1.79
N ARG A 385 19.43 7.95 3.07
CA ARG A 385 18.24 8.68 3.47
C ARG A 385 18.52 10.17 3.44
N ILE A 386 18.07 10.85 2.40
CA ILE A 386 17.81 12.28 2.52
C ILE A 386 16.46 12.45 3.21
N SER A 387 16.50 12.70 4.52
CA SER A 387 15.42 13.45 5.17
C SER A 387 15.50 14.91 4.70
N SER A 388 14.43 15.66 4.90
CA SER A 388 14.41 17.12 4.73
C SER A 388 15.41 17.89 5.63
N SER A 389 16.31 17.20 6.36
CA SER A 389 17.34 17.77 7.24
C SER A 389 18.78 17.27 7.04
N ALA A 390 19.14 16.56 5.96
CA ALA A 390 20.56 16.31 5.66
C ALA A 390 21.21 17.50 4.89
N PRO A 391 22.51 17.82 5.09
CA PRO A 391 23.16 19.09 4.68
C PRO A 391 23.09 19.44 3.19
N ALA A 392 22.73 18.50 2.32
CA ALA A 392 22.52 18.73 0.89
C ALA A 392 21.32 19.65 0.57
N LEU A 393 20.47 19.97 1.55
CA LEU A 393 19.26 20.79 1.38
C LEU A 393 19.31 22.16 2.10
N VAL A 394 20.50 22.60 2.56
CA VAL A 394 20.74 23.92 3.19
C VAL A 394 21.34 24.90 2.18
N TRP A 395 21.08 24.72 0.89
CA TRP A 395 21.59 25.65 -0.11
C TRP A 395 20.92 27.00 0.05
N SER A 396 21.63 27.91 0.71
CA SER A 396 21.34 29.32 0.70
C SER A 396 21.43 29.88 -0.72
N ILE A 397 20.83 31.05 -0.94
CA ILE A 397 21.00 31.78 -2.20
C ILE A 397 22.49 32.01 -2.49
N ASP A 398 23.31 32.27 -1.47
CA ASP A 398 24.74 32.51 -1.62
C ASP A 398 25.50 31.25 -2.06
N GLU A 399 25.20 30.07 -1.50
CA GLU A 399 25.80 28.81 -1.95
C GLU A 399 25.36 28.44 -3.36
N LEU A 400 24.10 28.71 -3.72
CA LEU A 400 23.61 28.53 -5.08
C LEU A 400 24.34 29.46 -6.07
N LEU A 401 24.64 30.69 -5.68
CA LEU A 401 25.43 31.62 -6.48
C LEU A 401 26.89 31.16 -6.62
N VAL A 402 27.51 30.67 -5.54
CA VAL A 402 28.87 30.12 -5.58
C VAL A 402 28.94 28.92 -6.53
N TYR A 403 27.98 28.00 -6.43
CA TYR A 403 27.88 26.88 -7.35
C TYR A 403 27.65 27.34 -8.79
N ALA A 404 26.75 28.30 -9.01
CA ALA A 404 26.50 28.87 -10.33
C ALA A 404 27.77 29.41 -10.96
N ALA A 405 28.57 30.15 -10.19
CA ALA A 405 29.85 30.69 -10.63
C ALA A 405 30.86 29.58 -10.95
N LEU A 406 30.98 28.55 -10.10
CA LEU A 406 31.88 27.41 -10.31
C LEU A 406 31.56 26.63 -11.59
N HIS A 407 30.28 26.55 -11.97
CA HIS A 407 29.81 25.79 -13.12
C HIS A 407 29.41 26.65 -14.33
N GLY A 408 29.70 27.95 -14.31
CA GLY A 408 29.39 28.87 -15.41
C GLY A 408 27.89 29.03 -15.70
N LEU A 409 27.03 28.80 -14.69
CA LEU A 409 25.58 28.98 -14.81
C LEU A 409 25.25 30.43 -14.57
N THR A 410 24.65 31.08 -15.55
CA THR A 410 24.37 32.51 -15.46
C THR A 410 22.90 32.78 -15.18
N GLN A 411 21.98 31.92 -15.61
CA GLN A 411 20.51 32.04 -15.44
C GLN A 411 19.89 30.82 -14.78
N LEU A 412 18.74 31.04 -14.15
CA LEU A 412 17.93 29.98 -13.56
C LEU A 412 17.60 28.86 -14.57
N SER A 413 17.43 29.17 -15.86
CA SER A 413 17.20 28.15 -16.90
C SER A 413 18.42 27.28 -17.19
N ASP A 414 19.64 27.72 -16.90
CA ASP A 414 20.85 26.91 -17.10
C ASP A 414 20.85 25.70 -16.15
N PHE A 415 20.29 25.87 -14.95
CA PHE A 415 20.09 24.81 -13.99
C PHE A 415 19.12 23.71 -14.48
N GLN A 416 18.28 23.97 -15.49
CA GLN A 416 17.35 22.94 -16.00
C GLN A 416 18.05 21.83 -16.80
N ARG A 417 19.31 22.04 -17.18
CA ARG A 417 20.10 21.10 -17.98
C ARG A 417 20.82 20.09 -17.09
N HIS A 418 21.13 18.91 -17.64
CA HIS A 418 22.04 17.97 -16.98
C HIS A 418 23.45 18.59 -16.93
N PRO A 419 24.23 18.42 -15.84
CA PRO A 419 23.93 17.69 -14.60
C PRO A 419 23.19 18.50 -13.52
N HIS A 420 22.97 19.80 -13.71
CA HIS A 420 22.48 20.74 -12.68
C HIS A 420 20.98 20.64 -12.36
N ARG A 421 20.25 19.80 -13.11
CA ARG A 421 18.80 19.62 -12.97
C ARG A 421 18.36 19.25 -11.57
N ALA A 422 19.21 18.55 -10.82
CA ALA A 422 18.98 18.23 -9.42
C ALA A 422 18.80 19.48 -8.56
N ILE A 423 19.72 20.43 -8.69
CA ILE A 423 19.72 21.70 -7.96
C ILE A 423 18.51 22.55 -8.37
N TYR A 424 18.15 22.54 -9.66
CA TYR A 424 16.93 23.22 -10.13
C TYR A 424 15.65 22.74 -9.42
N ASN A 425 15.55 21.42 -9.22
CA ASN A 425 14.40 20.83 -8.54
C ASN A 425 14.40 21.20 -7.05
N ILE A 426 15.56 21.17 -6.39
CA ILE A 426 15.73 21.59 -4.99
C ILE A 426 15.27 23.04 -4.80
N VAL A 427 15.74 23.95 -5.67
CA VAL A 427 15.36 25.37 -5.66
C VAL A 427 13.84 25.55 -5.87
N THR A 428 13.21 24.67 -6.65
CA THR A 428 11.75 24.67 -6.87
C THR A 428 10.98 24.23 -5.63
N VAL A 429 11.40 23.13 -4.98
CA VAL A 429 10.73 22.58 -3.79
C VAL A 429 10.83 23.53 -2.59
N ARG A 430 11.94 24.26 -2.47
CA ARG A 430 12.17 25.24 -1.40
C ARG A 430 11.55 26.62 -1.67
N GLU A 431 10.85 26.79 -2.79
CA GLU A 431 10.30 28.08 -3.20
C GLU A 431 11.37 29.18 -3.43
N LEU A 432 12.65 28.80 -3.58
CA LEU A 432 13.79 29.71 -3.76
C LEU A 432 13.98 30.19 -5.20
N ARG A 433 13.13 29.77 -6.14
CA ARG A 433 13.30 30.06 -7.58
C ARG A 433 13.37 31.54 -7.88
N ASP A 434 12.46 32.30 -7.30
CA ASP A 434 12.37 33.73 -7.60
C ASP A 434 13.55 34.49 -6.98
N ASP A 435 13.99 34.08 -5.80
CA ASP A 435 15.15 34.66 -5.12
C ASP A 435 16.47 34.30 -5.83
N LEU A 436 16.67 33.04 -6.22
CA LEU A 436 17.84 32.63 -6.99
C LEU A 436 17.88 33.31 -8.35
N ARG A 437 16.73 33.43 -9.03
CA ARG A 437 16.63 34.18 -10.28
C ARG A 437 17.06 35.63 -10.09
N LYS A 438 16.51 36.33 -9.09
CA LYS A 438 16.88 37.72 -8.76
C LYS A 438 18.37 37.85 -8.47
N ALA A 439 18.92 36.91 -7.71
CA ALA A 439 20.32 36.89 -7.32
C ALA A 439 21.24 36.70 -8.53
N LEU A 440 20.95 35.73 -9.41
CA LEU A 440 21.68 35.49 -10.66
C LEU A 440 21.56 36.68 -11.63
N ASP A 441 20.36 37.24 -11.76
CA ASP A 441 20.13 38.41 -12.60
C ASP A 441 20.90 39.62 -12.09
N LYS A 442 20.93 39.84 -10.77
CA LYS A 442 21.76 40.89 -10.14
C LYS A 442 23.26 40.63 -10.38
N ALA A 443 23.73 39.41 -10.15
CA ALA A 443 25.15 39.03 -10.29
C ALA A 443 25.66 39.19 -11.74
N HIS A 444 24.80 38.96 -12.74
CA HIS A 444 25.16 39.06 -14.15
C HIS A 444 24.60 40.31 -14.85
N GLY A 445 24.11 41.29 -14.08
CA GLY A 445 23.58 42.55 -14.62
C GLY A 445 22.41 42.38 -15.58
N ARG A 446 21.61 41.32 -15.46
CA ARG A 446 20.43 41.10 -16.33
C ARG A 446 19.19 41.72 -15.71
N ARG A 447 18.37 42.29 -16.57
CA ARG A 447 17.02 42.76 -16.20
C ARG A 447 16.01 41.76 -16.70
N SER A 448 15.50 40.90 -15.81
CA SER A 448 14.40 40.01 -16.15
C SER A 448 13.18 40.77 -16.68
N ALA A 449 12.28 40.09 -17.40
CA ALA A 449 10.92 40.58 -17.62
C ALA A 449 10.28 40.83 -16.25
N ILE A 450 10.19 42.10 -15.85
CA ILE A 450 9.87 42.50 -14.48
C ILE A 450 8.44 42.03 -14.18
N ARG A 451 8.32 41.04 -13.29
CA ARG A 451 7.04 40.70 -12.68
C ARG A 451 6.63 41.86 -11.78
N LYS A 452 5.33 42.11 -11.64
CA LYS A 452 4.82 43.24 -10.83
C LYS A 452 5.40 43.29 -9.41
N ALA A 453 5.71 42.13 -8.82
CA ALA A 453 6.31 41.99 -7.50
C ALA A 453 7.79 42.41 -7.41
N ASP A 454 8.47 42.55 -8.55
CA ASP A 454 9.90 42.92 -8.64
C ASP A 454 10.10 44.38 -9.06
N LEU A 455 9.00 45.13 -9.23
CA LEU A 455 9.06 46.56 -9.54
C LEU A 455 9.67 47.30 -8.36
N LEU A 456 10.69 48.10 -8.63
CA LEU A 456 11.21 49.04 -7.65
C LEU A 456 10.08 49.96 -7.19
N GLU A 457 10.06 50.32 -5.90
CA GLU A 457 9.08 51.31 -5.43
C GLU A 457 9.24 52.61 -6.22
N ILE A 458 8.12 53.17 -6.68
CA ILE A 458 8.15 54.31 -7.60
C ILE A 458 8.82 55.54 -6.98
N SER A 459 8.68 55.72 -5.67
CA SER A 459 9.34 56.75 -4.86
C SER A 459 10.88 56.63 -4.93
N LEU A 460 11.42 55.42 -4.79
CA LEU A 460 12.85 55.13 -4.90
C LEU A 460 13.38 55.35 -6.31
N LEU A 461 12.59 54.98 -7.33
CA LEU A 461 12.94 55.22 -8.72
C LEU A 461 12.98 56.72 -9.04
N VAL A 462 12.01 57.48 -8.54
CA VAL A 462 11.96 58.95 -8.66
C VAL A 462 13.18 59.59 -7.99
N ALA A 463 13.50 59.19 -6.76
CA ALA A 463 14.67 59.69 -6.03
C ALA A 463 15.98 59.40 -6.78
N PHE A 464 16.14 58.18 -7.32
CA PHE A 464 17.30 57.83 -8.13
C PHE A 464 17.40 58.72 -9.38
N CYS A 465 16.31 58.88 -10.12
CA CYS A 465 16.28 59.69 -11.34
C CYS A 465 16.61 61.16 -11.03
N ARG A 466 16.11 61.70 -9.93
CA ARG A 466 16.43 63.05 -9.46
C ARG A 466 17.92 63.20 -9.16
N ASN A 467 18.48 62.27 -8.38
CA ASN A 467 19.89 62.30 -7.99
C ASN A 467 20.86 62.14 -9.18
N HIS A 468 20.41 61.47 -10.26
CA HIS A 468 21.22 61.23 -11.46
C HIS A 468 20.86 62.17 -12.64
N GLY A 469 20.07 63.23 -12.40
CA GLY A 469 19.73 64.22 -13.43
C GLY A 469 18.88 63.68 -14.59
N ILE A 470 18.15 62.58 -14.39
CA ILE A 470 17.33 61.93 -15.42
C ILE A 470 15.97 62.64 -15.49
N VAL A 471 15.90 63.70 -16.30
CA VAL A 471 14.73 64.60 -16.38
C VAL A 471 13.87 64.46 -17.65
N SER A 472 14.13 63.42 -18.45
CA SER A 472 13.41 63.16 -19.70
C SER A 472 13.20 61.67 -19.96
N LYS A 473 12.16 61.34 -20.73
CA LYS A 473 11.86 59.97 -21.16
C LYS A 473 13.00 59.37 -22.00
N SER A 474 13.60 60.16 -22.88
CA SER A 474 14.75 59.73 -23.70
C SER A 474 15.97 59.46 -22.84
N GLY A 475 16.26 60.34 -21.86
CA GLY A 475 17.33 60.15 -20.88
C GLY A 475 17.14 58.87 -20.08
N TYR A 476 15.94 58.64 -19.54
CA TYR A 476 15.63 57.40 -18.82
C TYR A 476 15.85 56.15 -19.69
N ARG A 477 15.36 56.15 -20.94
CA ARG A 477 15.54 55.03 -21.86
C ARG A 477 17.01 54.80 -22.21
N ALA A 478 17.80 55.86 -22.37
CA ALA A 478 19.24 55.75 -22.62
C ALA A 478 19.97 55.15 -21.41
N THR A 479 19.68 55.62 -20.20
CA THR A 479 20.21 55.08 -18.94
C THR A 479 19.77 53.63 -18.72
N PHE A 480 18.51 53.29 -19.05
CA PHE A 480 18.02 51.90 -19.02
C PHE A 480 18.80 50.99 -19.98
N LYS A 481 19.02 51.43 -21.23
CA LYS A 481 19.79 50.67 -22.23
C LYS A 481 21.25 50.46 -21.84
N ARG A 482 21.85 51.44 -21.16
CA ARG A 482 23.21 51.36 -20.60
C ARG A 482 23.29 50.58 -19.28
N ASN A 483 22.14 50.10 -18.79
CA ASN A 483 22.04 49.31 -17.56
C ASN A 483 22.38 50.09 -16.27
N GLU A 484 22.34 51.42 -16.30
CA GLU A 484 22.76 52.33 -15.22
C GLU A 484 21.65 52.63 -14.19
N LEU A 485 20.40 52.23 -14.45
CA LEU A 485 19.28 52.40 -13.49
C LEU A 485 19.33 51.32 -12.38
N PRO A 486 18.70 51.54 -11.21
CA PRO A 486 18.64 50.54 -10.15
C PRO A 486 17.89 49.27 -10.57
N PHE A 487 18.21 48.15 -9.91
CA PHE A 487 17.52 46.88 -10.12
C PHE A 487 16.01 47.02 -9.83
N GLY A 488 15.16 46.41 -10.66
CA GLY A 488 13.70 46.55 -10.57
C GLY A 488 13.12 47.78 -11.28
N ALA A 489 13.95 48.69 -11.82
CA ALA A 489 13.48 49.78 -12.66
C ALA A 489 12.94 49.25 -13.99
N PRO A 490 11.70 49.57 -14.41
CA PRO A 490 11.10 49.06 -15.65
C PRO A 490 11.59 49.76 -16.90
N SER A 491 11.50 49.08 -18.04
CA SER A 491 11.80 49.68 -19.36
C SER A 491 10.75 50.72 -19.78
N ASP A 492 9.50 50.55 -19.31
CA ASP A 492 8.43 51.51 -19.52
C ASP A 492 7.67 51.78 -18.21
N VAL A 493 7.96 52.93 -17.61
CA VAL A 493 7.31 53.44 -16.41
C VAL A 493 5.79 53.47 -16.56
N ALA A 494 5.29 53.86 -17.74
CA ALA A 494 3.87 54.06 -17.93
C ALA A 494 3.09 52.75 -17.89
N GLN A 495 3.64 51.72 -18.54
CA GLN A 495 3.04 50.39 -18.54
C GLN A 495 3.14 49.74 -17.14
N SER A 496 4.29 49.87 -16.48
CA SER A 496 4.55 49.16 -15.23
C SER A 496 3.85 49.75 -14.01
N TYR A 497 3.80 51.07 -13.90
CA TYR A 497 3.20 51.75 -12.75
C TYR A 497 1.81 52.34 -13.04
N LYS A 498 1.32 52.26 -14.28
CA LYS A 498 0.04 52.85 -14.72
C LYS A 498 -0.03 54.38 -14.54
N VAL A 499 1.08 55.07 -14.73
CA VAL A 499 1.21 56.54 -14.61
C VAL A 499 1.67 57.13 -15.93
N SER A 500 1.30 58.37 -16.23
CA SER A 500 1.81 58.98 -17.47
C SER A 500 3.30 59.35 -17.33
N TRP A 501 4.02 59.42 -18.46
CA TRP A 501 5.40 59.92 -18.43
C TRP A 501 5.49 61.37 -17.96
N GLN A 502 4.48 62.20 -18.22
CA GLN A 502 4.42 63.58 -17.72
C GLN A 502 4.28 63.62 -16.20
N GLU A 503 3.40 62.79 -15.64
CA GLU A 503 3.18 62.68 -14.20
C GLU A 503 4.43 62.19 -13.48
N PHE A 504 5.07 61.12 -13.98
CA PHE A 504 6.32 60.61 -13.43
C PHE A 504 7.47 61.64 -13.48
N LEU A 505 7.60 62.38 -14.59
CA LEU A 505 8.58 63.46 -14.70
C LEU A 505 8.24 64.65 -13.79
N GLY A 506 6.94 64.88 -13.52
CA GLY A 506 6.47 65.84 -12.52
C GLY A 506 7.02 65.51 -11.14
N TRP A 507 6.91 64.24 -10.71
CA TRP A 507 7.45 63.79 -9.43
C TRP A 507 8.97 63.88 -9.32
N ILE A 508 9.70 63.75 -10.43
CA ILE A 508 11.16 63.93 -10.42
C ILE A 508 11.53 65.40 -10.16
N ARG A 509 10.72 66.35 -10.65
CA ARG A 509 10.98 67.80 -10.62
C ARG A 509 10.50 68.50 -9.34
N THR A 510 9.51 67.94 -8.63
CA THR A 510 9.05 68.37 -7.30
C THR A 510 9.88 67.72 -6.22
#